data_AF-A0A7W5DPH1-F1
#
_entry.id   AF-A0A7W5DPH1-F1
#
_cell.length_a   1.000
_cell.length_b   1.000
_cell.length_c   1.000
_cell.angle_alpha   90.00
_cell.angle_beta   90.00
_cell.angle_gamma   90.00
#
_symmetry.space_group_name_H-M   'P 1'
#
loop_
_entity.id
_entity.type
_entity.pdbx_description
1 polymer ?
#
loop_
_entity_poly.entity_id
_entity_poly.type
_entity_poly.pdbx_seq_one_letter_code
_entity_poly.pdbx_strand_id
1 'polypeptide(L)'
;MMDQTHVNYTSWRGPDVDSIPATTRLDLKKEAQTGLAIEGSDKWWPNDSTEAVLPTFNSYHDTAFYIEVFNRGKTPFNYSVKSDVPWVIVSPSSGNVVEQERLWVTIDWKKAPKGKHEAHLTISGAGNRKIPVTVPVNNTETKETLAGKGFVESNGYVSINAVNYSNAISRNGYSWHRLDNYGKIGSGITLFPATMPKQEATESAPHLEYKVFLKDTGTVNVQVYLGSTIDYSGGKGLHYAIAFDDQTPQIINSTLKKPGEHWQNNNSDKVMMDNVRIDESVHKISKTGEHTLKFWVIDKGLILQKLVIDCGGVKPSELGPPESYNSAR
;
A
#
# COMPACT_ATOMS: atom_id res chain seq x y z
N MET A 1 -35.86 2.98 -18.03
CA MET A 1 -35.33 2.97 -16.65
C MET A 1 -33.88 2.51 -16.60
N MET A 2 -33.45 1.53 -17.41
CA MET A 2 -32.04 1.09 -17.50
C MET A 2 -31.43 1.36 -18.90
N ASP A 3 -32.00 2.32 -19.62
CA ASP A 3 -31.64 2.74 -21.00
C ASP A 3 -30.60 3.86 -21.04
N GLN A 4 -30.11 4.31 -19.88
CA GLN A 4 -29.04 5.29 -19.78
C GLN A 4 -27.70 4.69 -20.22
N THR A 5 -27.00 5.37 -21.11
CA THR A 5 -25.63 5.01 -21.52
C THR A 5 -24.64 5.30 -20.39
N HIS A 6 -23.78 4.32 -20.10
CA HIS A 6 -22.95 4.27 -18.90
C HIS A 6 -21.53 3.69 -19.13
N VAL A 7 -21.16 3.30 -20.37
CA VAL A 7 -19.84 2.70 -20.69
C VAL A 7 -19.03 3.59 -21.63
N ASN A 8 -17.74 3.78 -21.29
CA ASN A 8 -16.75 4.51 -22.10
C ASN A 8 -16.95 6.04 -22.18
N TYR A 9 -17.09 6.69 -21.02
CA TYR A 9 -17.12 8.16 -20.92
C TYR A 9 -15.76 8.75 -21.33
N THR A 10 -15.77 9.69 -22.26
CA THR A 10 -14.58 10.48 -22.67
C THR A 10 -14.73 11.97 -22.34
N SER A 11 -15.87 12.37 -21.78
CA SER A 11 -16.16 13.72 -21.32
C SER A 11 -17.14 13.68 -20.14
N TRP A 12 -17.44 14.84 -19.54
CA TRP A 12 -18.49 14.96 -18.53
C TRP A 12 -19.88 14.59 -19.08
N ARG A 13 -20.11 14.80 -20.39
CA ARG A 13 -21.33 14.38 -21.08
C ARG A 13 -21.22 12.88 -21.37
N GLY A 14 -22.29 12.14 -21.05
CA GLY A 14 -22.39 10.72 -21.36
C GLY A 14 -22.31 10.43 -22.86
N PRO A 15 -21.84 9.22 -23.23
CA PRO A 15 -21.73 8.83 -24.63
C PRO A 15 -23.12 8.65 -25.25
N ASP A 16 -23.25 8.88 -26.55
CA ASP A 16 -24.54 8.68 -27.23
C ASP A 16 -24.93 7.19 -27.31
N VAL A 17 -23.95 6.28 -27.21
CA VAL A 17 -24.13 4.82 -27.15
C VAL A 17 -23.11 4.17 -26.23
N ASP A 18 -23.46 3.05 -25.60
CA ASP A 18 -22.48 2.21 -24.93
C ASP A 18 -21.54 1.57 -25.96
N SER A 19 -20.24 1.57 -25.66
CA SER A 19 -19.23 0.95 -26.51
C SER A 19 -18.33 0.03 -25.70
N ILE A 20 -18.01 -1.13 -26.28
CA ILE A 20 -17.11 -2.10 -25.65
C ILE A 20 -15.71 -1.46 -25.56
N PRO A 21 -15.03 -1.52 -24.40
CA PRO A 21 -13.66 -1.03 -24.26
C PRO A 21 -12.72 -1.68 -25.28
N ALA A 22 -11.67 -0.96 -25.68
CA ALA A 22 -10.69 -1.48 -26.61
C ALA A 22 -10.04 -2.77 -26.07
N THR A 23 -10.04 -3.83 -26.90
CA THR A 23 -9.42 -5.11 -26.59
C THR A 23 -8.27 -5.40 -27.54
N THR A 24 -7.21 -6.02 -27.03
CA THR A 24 -6.09 -6.50 -27.85
C THR A 24 -6.13 -8.02 -27.93
N ARG A 25 -6.05 -8.56 -29.15
CA ARG A 25 -5.85 -10.00 -29.37
C ARG A 25 -4.37 -10.27 -29.61
N LEU A 26 -3.82 -11.25 -28.90
CA LEU A 26 -2.42 -11.66 -29.07
C LEU A 26 -2.33 -12.78 -30.12
N ASP A 27 -1.59 -12.54 -31.19
CA ASP A 27 -1.26 -13.56 -32.18
C ASP A 27 -0.01 -14.35 -31.73
N LEU A 28 -0.25 -15.38 -30.91
CA LEU A 28 0.81 -16.21 -30.37
C LEU A 28 1.41 -17.14 -31.44
N LYS A 29 2.73 -17.29 -31.39
CA LYS A 29 3.48 -18.25 -32.22
C LYS A 29 3.15 -19.69 -31.79
N LYS A 30 3.41 -20.66 -32.67
CA LYS A 30 3.15 -22.08 -32.35
C LYS A 30 4.12 -22.57 -31.27
N GLU A 31 5.39 -22.19 -31.38
CA GLU A 31 6.47 -22.63 -30.51
C GLU A 31 6.26 -22.15 -29.07
N ALA A 32 6.44 -23.05 -28.11
CA ALA A 32 6.37 -22.73 -26.69
C ALA A 32 7.43 -21.67 -26.31
N GLN A 33 7.04 -20.71 -25.48
CA GLN A 33 7.93 -19.66 -24.99
C GLN A 33 7.59 -19.30 -23.55
N THR A 34 8.54 -19.48 -22.64
CA THR A 34 8.36 -19.16 -21.22
C THR A 34 8.31 -17.64 -20.99
N GLY A 35 7.31 -17.18 -20.24
CA GLY A 35 7.29 -15.88 -19.56
C GLY A 35 7.08 -16.05 -18.06
N LEU A 36 7.64 -15.15 -17.25
CA LEU A 36 7.41 -15.05 -15.81
C LEU A 36 6.85 -13.69 -15.44
N ALA A 37 5.80 -13.66 -14.61
CA ALA A 37 5.38 -12.46 -13.89
C ALA A 37 5.60 -12.67 -12.39
N ILE A 38 6.01 -11.60 -11.69
CA ILE A 38 6.29 -11.63 -10.26
C ILE A 38 5.26 -10.78 -9.53
N GLU A 39 4.76 -11.28 -8.41
CA GLU A 39 3.84 -10.54 -7.55
C GLU A 39 4.39 -9.15 -7.20
N GLY A 40 3.55 -8.12 -7.39
CA GLY A 40 3.90 -6.74 -7.11
C GLY A 40 4.77 -6.07 -8.19
N SER A 41 4.99 -6.70 -9.34
CA SER A 41 5.63 -6.08 -10.51
C SER A 41 4.65 -5.97 -11.69
N ASP A 42 4.73 -4.87 -12.41
CA ASP A 42 4.08 -4.65 -13.71
C ASP A 42 4.92 -5.15 -14.90
N LYS A 43 6.13 -5.66 -14.62
CA LYS A 43 7.05 -6.22 -15.58
C LYS A 43 6.88 -7.72 -15.70
N TRP A 44 7.44 -8.27 -16.77
CA TRP A 44 7.56 -9.71 -16.95
C TRP A 44 8.90 -10.07 -17.61
N TRP A 45 9.39 -11.26 -17.27
CA TRP A 45 10.68 -11.76 -17.73
C TRP A 45 10.48 -12.85 -18.77
N PRO A 46 11.33 -12.91 -19.79
CA PRO A 46 12.58 -12.17 -19.96
C PRO A 46 12.46 -10.90 -20.83
N ASN A 47 11.28 -10.29 -20.91
CA ASN A 47 11.11 -9.05 -21.68
C ASN A 47 11.77 -7.86 -21.00
N ASP A 48 11.69 -7.80 -19.69
CA ASP A 48 12.52 -6.90 -18.91
C ASP A 48 13.93 -7.47 -18.72
N SER A 49 14.92 -6.59 -18.77
CA SER A 49 16.34 -6.91 -18.59
C SER A 49 16.83 -6.73 -17.15
N THR A 50 16.03 -6.11 -16.28
CA THR A 50 16.35 -6.03 -14.85
C THR A 50 16.23 -7.39 -14.20
N GLU A 51 16.77 -7.52 -13.00
CA GLU A 51 16.60 -8.74 -12.21
C GLU A 51 15.12 -8.94 -11.82
N ALA A 52 14.71 -10.21 -11.80
CA ALA A 52 13.40 -10.63 -11.36
C ALA A 52 13.44 -10.86 -9.85
N VAL A 53 12.81 -9.99 -9.05
CA VAL A 53 12.94 -9.98 -7.58
C VAL A 53 11.57 -10.04 -6.92
N LEU A 54 11.37 -11.03 -6.04
CA LEU A 54 10.16 -11.12 -5.21
C LEU A 54 10.15 -10.05 -4.11
N PRO A 55 8.98 -9.69 -3.56
CA PRO A 55 8.94 -8.90 -2.34
C PRO A 55 9.71 -9.61 -1.20
N THR A 56 10.23 -8.82 -0.26
CA THR A 56 11.04 -9.34 0.84
C THR A 56 10.19 -10.16 1.80
N PHE A 57 10.62 -11.39 2.08
CA PHE A 57 10.03 -12.22 3.12
C PHE A 57 10.60 -11.84 4.49
N ASN A 58 9.75 -11.74 5.51
CA ASN A 58 10.17 -11.35 6.85
C ASN A 58 9.76 -12.40 7.90
N SER A 59 10.66 -12.77 8.82
CA SER A 59 10.43 -13.88 9.76
C SER A 59 9.33 -13.66 10.80
N TYR A 60 8.86 -12.44 10.98
CA TYR A 60 7.74 -12.14 11.87
C TYR A 60 6.37 -12.28 11.20
N HIS A 61 6.31 -12.47 9.89
CA HIS A 61 5.05 -12.56 9.16
C HIS A 61 5.14 -13.67 8.11
N ASP A 62 4.37 -14.75 8.34
CA ASP A 62 4.31 -15.92 7.46
C ASP A 62 3.58 -15.57 6.15
N THR A 63 4.30 -14.89 5.27
CA THR A 63 3.85 -14.43 3.96
C THR A 63 4.23 -15.44 2.90
N ALA A 64 3.34 -15.60 1.92
CA ALA A 64 3.61 -16.30 0.68
C ALA A 64 3.53 -15.29 -0.45
N PHE A 65 4.50 -15.31 -1.35
CA PHE A 65 4.44 -14.55 -2.60
C PHE A 65 4.40 -15.51 -3.79
N TYR A 66 3.89 -15.07 -4.92
CA TYR A 66 3.80 -15.92 -6.11
C TYR A 66 4.62 -15.46 -7.31
N ILE A 67 4.97 -16.45 -8.14
CA ILE A 67 5.48 -16.29 -9.49
C ILE A 67 4.45 -16.93 -10.42
N GLU A 68 4.05 -16.23 -11.46
CA GLU A 68 3.21 -16.78 -12.53
C GLU A 68 4.11 -17.18 -13.70
N VAL A 69 4.15 -18.46 -14.05
CA VAL A 69 4.80 -18.96 -15.26
C VAL A 69 3.75 -19.05 -16.35
N PHE A 70 3.94 -18.34 -17.47
CA PHE A 70 2.96 -18.31 -18.55
C PHE A 70 3.57 -18.66 -19.91
N ASN A 71 2.71 -19.11 -20.81
CA ASN A 71 3.05 -19.48 -22.17
C ASN A 71 2.80 -18.32 -23.13
N ARG A 72 3.85 -17.93 -23.84
CA ARG A 72 3.80 -16.93 -24.91
C ARG A 72 3.64 -17.57 -26.30
N GLY A 73 3.61 -18.89 -26.35
CA GLY A 73 3.28 -19.69 -27.52
C GLY A 73 1.97 -20.45 -27.36
N LYS A 74 1.71 -21.38 -28.28
CA LYS A 74 0.53 -22.26 -28.25
C LYS A 74 0.83 -23.69 -27.81
N THR A 75 2.07 -24.15 -27.98
CA THR A 75 2.47 -25.50 -27.57
C THR A 75 2.71 -25.52 -26.06
N PRO A 76 2.10 -26.45 -25.30
CA PRO A 76 2.37 -26.59 -23.87
C PRO A 76 3.84 -26.94 -23.60
N PHE A 77 4.35 -26.59 -22.42
CA PHE A 77 5.70 -26.96 -22.01
C PHE A 77 5.77 -27.34 -20.53
N ASN A 78 6.70 -28.22 -20.20
CA ASN A 78 6.99 -28.54 -18.80
C ASN A 78 7.93 -27.48 -18.21
N TYR A 79 7.71 -27.15 -16.94
CA TYR A 79 8.63 -26.31 -16.18
C TYR A 79 9.14 -27.04 -14.94
N SER A 80 10.28 -26.58 -14.43
CA SER A 80 10.85 -27.01 -13.16
C SER A 80 11.54 -25.85 -12.47
N VAL A 81 11.44 -25.79 -11.15
CA VAL A 81 12.08 -24.77 -10.31
C VAL A 81 13.10 -25.43 -9.42
N LYS A 82 14.30 -24.84 -9.39
CA LYS A 82 15.37 -25.23 -8.48
C LYS A 82 15.71 -24.06 -7.58
N SER A 83 15.68 -24.27 -6.26
CA SER A 83 16.30 -23.34 -5.31
C SER A 83 17.76 -23.72 -5.07
N ASP A 84 18.60 -22.72 -4.84
CA ASP A 84 19.97 -22.87 -4.38
C ASP A 84 20.07 -23.17 -2.87
N VAL A 85 18.98 -23.00 -2.11
CA VAL A 85 18.93 -23.21 -0.66
C VAL A 85 17.77 -24.14 -0.26
N PRO A 86 17.89 -24.87 0.86
CA PRO A 86 16.87 -25.82 1.29
C PRO A 86 15.69 -25.18 2.06
N TRP A 87 15.75 -23.89 2.35
CA TRP A 87 14.77 -23.17 3.17
C TRP A 87 13.81 -22.28 2.36
N VAL A 88 13.99 -22.15 1.05
CA VAL A 88 12.99 -21.57 0.15
C VAL A 88 12.16 -22.70 -0.45
N ILE A 89 10.86 -22.67 -0.21
CA ILE A 89 9.91 -23.70 -0.64
C ILE A 89 9.07 -23.13 -1.77
N VAL A 90 9.01 -23.86 -2.89
CA VAL A 90 8.19 -23.50 -4.06
C VAL A 90 7.15 -24.59 -4.31
N SER A 91 5.89 -24.20 -4.46
CA SER A 91 4.78 -25.13 -4.69
C SER A 91 3.78 -24.61 -5.73
N PRO A 92 3.53 -25.34 -6.83
CA PRO A 92 4.26 -26.52 -7.29
C PRO A 92 5.67 -26.17 -7.82
N SER A 93 6.67 -27.02 -7.55
CA SER A 93 8.04 -26.82 -8.04
C SER A 93 8.27 -27.34 -9.47
N SER A 94 7.30 -28.00 -10.08
CA SER A 94 7.33 -28.45 -11.47
C SER A 94 5.91 -28.77 -11.94
N GLY A 95 5.65 -28.62 -13.23
CA GLY A 95 4.31 -28.79 -13.81
C GLY A 95 4.31 -28.65 -15.32
N ASN A 96 3.11 -28.49 -15.91
CA ASN A 96 2.89 -28.39 -17.35
C ASN A 96 2.06 -27.16 -17.69
N VAL A 97 2.73 -26.15 -18.26
CA VAL A 97 2.09 -24.89 -18.62
C VAL A 97 1.42 -25.02 -19.98
N VAL A 98 0.08 -24.97 -19.99
CA VAL A 98 -0.71 -24.77 -21.21
C VAL A 98 -0.83 -23.27 -21.49
N GLU A 99 -1.47 -22.53 -20.58
CA GLU A 99 -1.59 -21.06 -20.62
C GLU A 99 -0.74 -20.42 -19.53
N GLN A 100 -0.99 -20.75 -18.28
CA GLN A 100 -0.22 -20.27 -17.13
C GLN A 100 -0.33 -21.21 -15.93
N GLU A 101 0.65 -21.17 -15.04
CA GLU A 101 0.64 -21.80 -13.72
C GLU A 101 1.19 -20.84 -12.66
N ARG A 102 0.54 -20.83 -11.49
CA ARG A 102 0.98 -20.06 -10.32
C ARG A 102 1.80 -20.90 -9.36
N LEU A 103 2.97 -20.40 -8.99
CA LEU A 103 3.89 -21.01 -8.06
C LEU A 103 3.97 -20.16 -6.80
N TRP A 104 3.61 -20.74 -5.67
CA TRP A 104 3.74 -20.09 -4.37
C TRP A 104 5.13 -20.31 -3.79
N VAL A 105 5.76 -19.23 -3.31
CA VAL A 105 7.06 -19.21 -2.66
C VAL A 105 6.87 -18.88 -1.18
N THR A 106 7.44 -19.70 -0.31
CA THR A 106 7.40 -19.55 1.16
C THR A 106 8.76 -19.88 1.76
N ILE A 107 8.97 -19.47 3.01
CA ILE A 107 10.25 -19.66 3.73
C ILE A 107 10.06 -20.63 4.91
N ASP A 108 10.91 -21.64 5.01
CA ASP A 108 11.07 -22.45 6.22
C ASP A 108 11.98 -21.72 7.22
N TRP A 109 11.37 -20.90 8.07
CA TRP A 109 12.09 -20.07 9.04
C TRP A 109 12.89 -20.87 10.08
N LYS A 110 12.63 -22.17 10.25
CA LYS A 110 13.43 -23.03 11.13
C LYS A 110 14.78 -23.38 10.52
N LYS A 111 14.89 -23.35 9.19
CA LYS A 111 16.11 -23.64 8.44
C LYS A 111 16.79 -22.40 7.87
N ALA A 112 16.05 -21.29 7.73
CA ALA A 112 16.60 -20.05 7.21
C ALA A 112 17.65 -19.45 8.16
N PRO A 113 18.81 -18.98 7.65
CA PRO A 113 19.83 -18.35 8.47
C PRO A 113 19.34 -17.03 9.08
N LYS A 114 19.93 -16.61 10.20
CA LYS A 114 19.64 -15.32 10.85
C LYS A 114 20.27 -14.17 10.07
N GLY A 115 19.62 -13.01 10.08
CA GLY A 115 20.07 -11.82 9.34
C GLY A 115 19.38 -11.64 7.99
N LYS A 116 19.92 -10.73 7.16
CA LYS A 116 19.45 -10.47 5.79
C LYS A 116 20.21 -11.37 4.81
N HIS A 117 19.49 -12.06 3.93
CA HIS A 117 20.02 -12.99 2.95
C HIS A 117 19.28 -12.87 1.63
N GLU A 118 19.93 -13.31 0.56
CA GLU A 118 19.32 -13.50 -0.75
C GLU A 118 19.44 -14.96 -1.14
N ALA A 119 18.35 -15.52 -1.65
CA ALA A 119 18.32 -16.85 -2.26
C ALA A 119 17.88 -16.73 -3.72
N HIS A 120 18.25 -17.71 -4.54
CA HIS A 120 17.97 -17.69 -5.97
C HIS A 120 17.18 -18.93 -6.40
N LEU A 121 16.09 -18.67 -7.10
CA LEU A 121 15.32 -19.68 -7.83
C LEU A 121 15.74 -19.67 -9.29
N THR A 122 15.95 -20.84 -9.88
CA THR A 122 16.13 -21.00 -11.32
C THR A 122 14.89 -21.68 -11.89
N ILE A 123 14.11 -20.94 -12.67
CA ILE A 123 12.94 -21.48 -13.36
C ILE A 123 13.37 -21.91 -14.75
N SER A 124 13.27 -23.21 -15.02
CA SER A 124 13.53 -23.80 -16.35
C SER A 124 12.21 -24.06 -17.06
N GLY A 125 12.10 -23.67 -18.32
CA GLY A 125 10.90 -23.92 -19.13
C GLY A 125 11.23 -24.19 -20.61
N ALA A 126 10.32 -23.80 -21.50
CA ALA A 126 10.46 -23.99 -22.94
C ALA A 126 11.81 -23.51 -23.51
N GLY A 127 12.34 -24.26 -24.47
CA GLY A 127 13.57 -23.91 -25.20
C GLY A 127 14.85 -23.92 -24.35
N ASN A 128 14.90 -24.74 -23.29
CA ASN A 128 16.00 -24.77 -22.31
C ASN A 128 16.29 -23.42 -21.64
N ARG A 129 15.30 -22.52 -21.64
CA ARG A 129 15.47 -21.20 -21.04
C ARG A 129 15.45 -21.32 -19.52
N LYS A 130 16.41 -20.67 -18.89
CA LYS A 130 16.55 -20.54 -17.44
C LYS A 130 16.40 -19.09 -17.06
N ILE A 131 15.45 -18.79 -16.17
CA ILE A 131 15.19 -17.43 -15.70
C ILE A 131 15.49 -17.42 -14.20
N PRO A 132 16.49 -16.65 -13.73
CA PRO A 132 16.76 -16.49 -12.31
C PRO A 132 15.69 -15.59 -11.68
N VAL A 133 15.28 -15.92 -10.46
CA VAL A 133 14.43 -15.09 -9.61
C VAL A 133 15.07 -14.99 -8.23
N THR A 134 15.22 -13.77 -7.74
CA THR A 134 15.83 -13.49 -6.45
C THR A 134 14.76 -13.37 -5.37
N VAL A 135 15.08 -13.97 -4.22
CA VAL A 135 14.20 -14.11 -3.05
C VAL A 135 14.89 -13.41 -1.87
N PRO A 136 14.62 -12.11 -1.65
CA PRO A 136 15.15 -11.40 -0.50
C PRO A 136 14.48 -11.90 0.78
N VAL A 137 15.29 -12.22 1.79
CA VAL A 137 14.83 -12.73 3.07
C VAL A 137 15.44 -11.95 4.22
N ASN A 138 14.59 -11.52 5.14
CA ASN A 138 14.98 -10.83 6.35
C ASN A 138 14.57 -11.62 7.60
N ASN A 139 15.54 -12.25 8.25
CA ASN A 139 15.39 -13.03 9.48
C ASN A 139 16.09 -12.34 10.67
N THR A 140 15.93 -11.01 10.79
CA THR A 140 16.43 -10.21 11.92
C THR A 140 15.41 -10.13 13.04
N GLU A 141 14.15 -9.84 12.72
CA GLU A 141 13.05 -9.72 13.70
C GLU A 141 12.11 -10.92 13.70
N THR A 142 11.76 -11.44 14.88
CA THR A 142 10.72 -12.48 15.06
C THR A 142 9.44 -11.89 15.63
N LYS A 143 8.35 -12.67 15.59
CA LYS A 143 7.06 -12.31 16.22
C LYS A 143 7.26 -11.91 17.69
N GLU A 144 8.09 -12.65 18.41
CA GLU A 144 8.39 -12.40 19.83
C GLU A 144 9.15 -11.09 20.02
N THR A 145 10.16 -10.81 19.18
CA THR A 145 10.94 -9.56 19.31
C THR A 145 10.16 -8.30 18.94
N LEU A 146 9.05 -8.45 18.21
CA LEU A 146 8.19 -7.35 17.78
C LEU A 146 6.90 -7.25 18.60
N ALA A 147 6.62 -8.20 19.51
CA ALA A 147 5.37 -8.23 20.25
C ALA A 147 5.06 -6.88 20.91
N GLY A 148 3.88 -6.31 20.58
CA GLY A 148 3.40 -5.04 21.13
C GLY A 148 3.99 -3.76 20.50
N LYS A 149 4.82 -3.86 19.45
CA LYS A 149 5.47 -2.71 18.80
C LYS A 149 4.62 -2.01 17.73
N GLY A 150 3.38 -2.48 17.52
CA GLY A 150 2.45 -1.89 16.56
C GLY A 150 2.72 -2.34 15.12
N PHE A 151 2.49 -1.44 14.16
CA PHE A 151 2.61 -1.75 12.73
C PHE A 151 4.06 -1.79 12.28
N VAL A 152 4.46 -2.86 11.60
CA VAL A 152 5.85 -3.13 11.27
C VAL A 152 6.13 -2.80 9.81
N GLU A 153 7.19 -2.03 9.56
CA GLU A 153 7.65 -1.72 8.20
C GLU A 153 7.98 -2.99 7.42
N SER A 154 7.47 -3.08 6.20
CA SER A 154 7.78 -4.16 5.28
C SER A 154 7.74 -3.66 3.85
N ASN A 155 8.72 -4.06 3.03
CA ASN A 155 8.82 -3.65 1.63
C ASN A 155 8.79 -2.11 1.44
N GLY A 156 9.44 -1.38 2.36
CA GLY A 156 9.63 0.07 2.28
C GLY A 156 8.39 0.90 2.60
N TYR A 157 7.39 0.35 3.32
CA TYR A 157 6.27 1.14 3.82
C TYR A 157 5.64 0.57 5.10
N VAL A 158 4.86 1.42 5.78
CA VAL A 158 3.85 1.04 6.78
C VAL A 158 2.50 1.61 6.35
N SER A 159 1.47 0.77 6.33
CA SER A 159 0.10 1.14 5.92
C SER A 159 -0.88 0.81 7.03
N ILE A 160 -1.72 1.77 7.43
CA ILE A 160 -2.55 1.68 8.63
C ILE A 160 -3.96 2.20 8.33
N ASN A 161 -4.97 1.35 8.50
CA ASN A 161 -6.35 1.83 8.48
C ASN A 161 -6.61 2.68 9.73
N ALA A 162 -7.21 3.85 9.58
CA ALA A 162 -7.25 4.87 10.65
C ALA A 162 -7.95 4.41 11.93
N VAL A 163 -8.91 3.49 11.81
CA VAL A 163 -9.61 2.91 12.97
C VAL A 163 -8.75 1.96 13.80
N ASN A 164 -7.56 1.58 13.31
CA ASN A 164 -6.62 0.71 13.99
C ASN A 164 -5.53 1.49 14.74
N TYR A 165 -5.90 2.58 15.39
CA TYR A 165 -5.02 3.33 16.29
C TYR A 165 -4.55 2.48 17.48
N SER A 166 -3.40 2.85 18.04
CA SER A 166 -2.89 2.30 19.29
C SER A 166 -3.56 2.93 20.50
N ASN A 167 -3.73 4.26 20.48
CA ASN A 167 -4.50 5.00 21.48
C ASN A 167 -5.37 6.08 20.80
N ALA A 168 -6.53 6.36 21.39
CA ALA A 168 -7.38 7.48 21.02
C ALA A 168 -7.54 8.41 22.22
N ILE A 169 -6.78 9.51 22.21
CA ILE A 169 -6.78 10.49 23.30
C ILE A 169 -8.02 11.39 23.13
N SER A 170 -8.99 11.18 24.02
CA SER A 170 -10.21 12.00 24.12
C SER A 170 -10.08 12.93 25.33
N ARG A 171 -10.28 14.23 25.12
CA ARG A 171 -10.03 15.32 26.09
C ARG A 171 -10.98 16.49 25.85
N ASN A 172 -11.15 17.34 26.85
CA ASN A 172 -11.88 18.62 26.74
C ASN A 172 -13.33 18.49 26.21
N GLY A 173 -13.98 17.36 26.51
CA GLY A 173 -15.34 17.07 26.02
C GLY A 173 -15.40 16.59 24.56
N TYR A 174 -14.25 16.28 23.95
CA TYR A 174 -14.13 15.77 22.59
C TYR A 174 -13.71 14.30 22.57
N SER A 175 -14.33 13.52 21.69
CA SER A 175 -14.09 12.08 21.55
C SER A 175 -13.97 11.66 20.10
N TRP A 176 -13.19 10.61 19.85
CA TRP A 176 -13.04 9.99 18.54
C TRP A 176 -14.18 9.04 18.24
N HIS A 177 -14.78 9.17 17.06
CA HIS A 177 -15.88 8.35 16.61
C HIS A 177 -15.47 7.60 15.34
N ARG A 178 -15.62 6.28 15.41
CA ARG A 178 -15.50 5.38 14.28
C ARG A 178 -16.76 5.45 13.42
N LEU A 179 -16.56 5.48 12.11
CA LEU A 179 -17.58 5.44 11.08
C LEU A 179 -17.38 4.14 10.28
N ASP A 180 -18.23 3.15 10.53
CA ASP A 180 -18.22 1.90 9.77
C ASP A 180 -18.79 2.10 8.36
N ASN A 181 -18.27 1.34 7.39
CA ASN A 181 -18.66 1.39 5.97
C ASN A 181 -18.45 2.78 5.32
N TYR A 182 -17.50 3.56 5.85
CA TYR A 182 -17.18 4.88 5.32
C TYR A 182 -16.03 4.84 4.30
N GLY A 183 -16.19 5.57 3.19
CA GLY A 183 -15.11 5.85 2.23
C GLY A 183 -14.59 4.63 1.46
N LYS A 184 -13.43 4.77 0.80
CA LYS A 184 -12.85 3.72 -0.07
C LYS A 184 -12.26 2.54 0.70
N ILE A 185 -11.91 2.76 1.97
CA ILE A 185 -11.20 1.79 2.82
C ILE A 185 -12.19 0.98 3.69
N GLY A 186 -13.47 1.35 3.68
CA GLY A 186 -14.54 0.68 4.45
C GLY A 186 -14.66 1.15 5.90
N SER A 187 -13.85 2.13 6.33
CA SER A 187 -14.01 2.78 7.62
C SER A 187 -13.37 4.18 7.63
N GLY A 188 -13.84 5.01 8.56
CA GLY A 188 -13.26 6.33 8.84
C GLY A 188 -13.30 6.63 10.33
N ILE A 189 -12.53 7.62 10.75
CA ILE A 189 -12.52 8.12 12.13
C ILE A 189 -12.49 9.65 12.14
N THR A 190 -13.25 10.26 13.05
CA THR A 190 -13.37 11.71 13.16
C THR A 190 -13.58 12.13 14.61
N LEU A 191 -13.34 13.41 14.91
CA LEU A 191 -13.46 13.98 16.24
C LEU A 191 -14.82 14.69 16.41
N PHE A 192 -15.51 14.41 17.51
CA PHE A 192 -16.83 14.97 17.85
C PHE A 192 -16.79 15.81 19.14
N PRO A 193 -17.74 16.76 19.31
CA PRO A 193 -18.89 17.02 18.45
C PRO A 193 -18.54 17.86 17.22
N ALA A 194 -19.35 17.77 16.16
CA ALA A 194 -19.17 18.54 14.92
C ALA A 194 -19.29 20.08 15.11
N THR A 195 -19.65 20.53 16.31
CA THR A 195 -19.68 21.94 16.72
C THR A 195 -18.40 22.40 17.38
N MET A 196 -17.41 21.52 17.59
CA MET A 196 -16.16 21.88 18.28
C MET A 196 -15.47 23.08 17.62
N PRO A 197 -14.89 23.99 18.42
CA PRO A 197 -14.05 25.07 17.90
C PRO A 197 -12.76 24.49 17.30
N LYS A 198 -11.97 25.36 16.68
CA LYS A 198 -10.61 25.02 16.23
C LYS A 198 -9.78 24.54 17.43
N GLN A 199 -9.03 23.46 17.24
CA GLN A 199 -8.15 22.88 18.27
C GLN A 199 -6.69 23.28 18.05
N GLU A 200 -5.90 23.21 19.12
CA GLU A 200 -4.44 23.31 19.06
C GLU A 200 -3.82 21.91 18.94
N ALA A 201 -2.64 21.81 18.34
CA ALA A 201 -1.89 20.55 18.23
C ALA A 201 -0.90 20.40 19.40
N THR A 202 -1.41 20.05 20.58
CA THR A 202 -0.62 19.81 21.79
C THR A 202 -0.87 18.41 22.34
N GLU A 203 0.00 17.93 23.23
CA GLU A 203 -0.17 16.65 23.93
C GLU A 203 -1.47 16.58 24.76
N SER A 204 -1.99 17.72 25.23
CA SER A 204 -3.24 17.79 25.97
C SER A 204 -4.49 17.86 25.09
N ALA A 205 -4.32 18.08 23.78
CA ALA A 205 -5.41 18.12 22.82
C ALA A 205 -5.81 16.69 22.38
N PRO A 206 -7.05 16.48 21.89
CA PRO A 206 -7.46 15.19 21.37
C PRO A 206 -6.64 14.78 20.13
N HIS A 207 -6.12 13.56 20.14
CA HIS A 207 -5.31 13.01 19.05
C HIS A 207 -5.40 11.49 18.97
N LEU A 208 -5.03 10.94 17.83
CA LEU A 208 -4.82 9.51 17.63
C LEU A 208 -3.33 9.22 17.65
N GLU A 209 -2.96 8.10 18.27
CA GLU A 209 -1.59 7.59 18.29
C GLU A 209 -1.52 6.26 17.57
N TYR A 210 -0.50 6.10 16.72
CA TYR A 210 -0.23 4.89 15.98
C TYR A 210 1.21 4.46 16.24
N LYS A 211 1.38 3.34 16.97
CA LYS A 211 2.69 2.72 17.15
C LYS A 211 3.14 2.06 15.87
N VAL A 212 4.36 2.35 15.47
CA VAL A 212 5.01 1.78 14.29
C VAL A 212 6.43 1.33 14.63
N PHE A 213 6.91 0.31 13.94
CA PHE A 213 8.30 -0.14 14.00
C PHE A 213 8.97 0.09 12.64
N LEU A 214 9.85 1.09 12.58
CA LEU A 214 10.59 1.48 11.38
C LEU A 214 11.99 0.88 11.41
N LYS A 215 12.42 0.32 10.28
CA LYS A 215 13.69 -0.40 10.15
C LYS A 215 14.82 0.48 9.65
N ASP A 216 14.47 1.52 8.91
CA ASP A 216 15.42 2.45 8.33
C ASP A 216 15.30 3.85 8.98
N THR A 217 16.40 4.61 8.87
CA THR A 217 16.45 6.02 9.27
C THR A 217 16.48 6.90 8.04
N GLY A 218 16.20 8.19 8.20
CA GLY A 218 16.25 9.14 7.12
C GLY A 218 14.93 9.88 6.98
N THR A 219 14.55 10.17 5.74
CA THR A 219 13.36 10.94 5.43
C THR A 219 12.26 10.00 4.96
N VAL A 220 11.07 10.11 5.57
CA VAL A 220 9.87 9.37 5.17
C VAL A 220 8.77 10.34 4.76
N ASN A 221 7.91 9.92 3.82
CA ASN A 221 6.71 10.64 3.45
C ASN A 221 5.49 10.01 4.13
N VAL A 222 4.67 10.81 4.79
CA VAL A 222 3.42 10.35 5.40
C VAL A 222 2.25 10.85 4.57
N GLN A 223 1.57 9.92 3.92
CA GLN A 223 0.33 10.14 3.19
C GLN A 223 -0.87 9.96 4.13
N VAL A 224 -1.75 10.95 4.13
CA VAL A 224 -2.95 11.00 4.97
C VAL A 224 -4.18 10.96 4.05
N TYR A 225 -4.93 9.87 4.14
CA TYR A 225 -6.12 9.64 3.32
C TYR A 225 -7.34 10.16 4.08
N LEU A 226 -7.92 11.25 3.58
CA LEU A 226 -9.05 11.94 4.17
C LEU A 226 -10.31 11.80 3.31
N GLY A 227 -11.48 11.95 3.93
CA GLY A 227 -12.73 12.19 3.21
C GLY A 227 -12.65 13.44 2.33
N SER A 228 -13.43 13.47 1.25
CA SER A 228 -13.51 14.55 0.27
C SER A 228 -14.28 15.79 0.78
N THR A 229 -14.13 16.13 2.07
CA THR A 229 -14.80 17.29 2.69
C THR A 229 -14.38 18.58 1.98
N ILE A 230 -15.38 19.38 1.62
CA ILE A 230 -15.22 20.70 1.01
C ILE A 230 -14.89 21.73 2.10
N ASP A 231 -14.02 22.69 1.78
CA ASP A 231 -13.72 23.79 2.69
C ASP A 231 -14.95 24.68 2.90
N TYR A 232 -15.51 24.63 4.11
CA TYR A 232 -16.62 25.49 4.56
C TYR A 232 -16.14 26.65 5.44
N SER A 233 -14.83 26.81 5.65
CA SER A 233 -14.26 27.84 6.54
C SER A 233 -14.23 29.25 5.93
N GLY A 234 -14.75 29.41 4.71
CA GLY A 234 -14.69 30.66 3.95
C GLY A 234 -13.32 30.90 3.32
N GLY A 235 -12.62 29.83 2.90
CA GLY A 235 -11.33 29.91 2.22
C GLY A 235 -10.11 29.91 3.16
N LYS A 236 -10.32 29.64 4.46
CA LYS A 236 -9.23 29.47 5.42
C LYS A 236 -8.62 28.07 5.38
N GLY A 237 -9.29 27.11 4.72
CA GLY A 237 -8.90 25.71 4.69
C GLY A 237 -9.31 24.91 5.93
N LEU A 238 -9.08 23.60 5.86
CA LEU A 238 -9.29 22.65 6.96
C LEU A 238 -7.94 22.07 7.36
N HIS A 239 -7.57 22.17 8.62
CA HIS A 239 -6.25 21.77 9.08
C HIS A 239 -6.28 20.51 9.94
N TYR A 240 -5.21 19.75 9.85
CA TYR A 240 -4.81 18.74 10.82
C TYR A 240 -3.35 18.98 11.18
N ALA A 241 -2.88 18.32 12.24
CA ALA A 241 -1.45 18.24 12.50
C ALA A 241 -0.98 16.79 12.59
N ILE A 242 0.30 16.58 12.28
CA ILE A 242 0.92 15.26 12.29
C ILE A 242 2.38 15.35 12.71
N ALA A 243 2.83 14.42 13.54
CA ALA A 243 4.23 14.32 13.97
C ALA A 243 4.57 12.91 14.45
N PHE A 244 5.85 12.57 14.40
CA PHE A 244 6.40 11.43 15.11
C PHE A 244 6.91 11.84 16.49
N ASP A 245 6.66 11.00 17.49
CA ASP A 245 7.23 11.08 18.83
C ASP A 245 7.02 12.47 19.47
N ASP A 246 8.12 13.15 19.82
CA ASP A 246 8.17 14.49 20.41
C ASP A 246 8.56 15.56 19.38
N GLN A 247 8.52 15.24 18.07
CA GLN A 247 8.77 16.23 17.03
C GLN A 247 7.67 17.29 17.04
N THR A 248 8.03 18.52 16.67
CA THR A 248 7.06 19.60 16.51
C THR A 248 5.97 19.19 15.50
N PRO A 249 4.68 19.23 15.88
CA PRO A 249 3.58 18.91 14.97
C PRO A 249 3.61 19.79 13.72
N GLN A 250 3.59 19.15 12.55
CA GLN A 250 3.44 19.85 11.28
C GLN A 250 1.96 20.11 11.03
N ILE A 251 1.57 21.38 10.92
CA ILE A 251 0.19 21.76 10.57
C ILE A 251 0.03 21.71 9.05
N ILE A 252 -0.87 20.86 8.59
CA ILE A 252 -1.17 20.70 7.16
C ILE A 252 -2.52 21.34 6.86
N ASN A 253 -2.57 22.18 5.84
CA ASN A 253 -3.82 22.72 5.31
C ASN A 253 -4.37 21.78 4.22
N SER A 254 -5.39 21.03 4.57
CA SER A 254 -6.13 20.10 3.72
C SER A 254 -7.18 20.83 2.85
N THR A 255 -6.74 21.82 2.06
CA THR A 255 -7.61 22.56 1.13
C THR A 255 -7.54 22.02 -0.29
N LEU A 256 -8.70 21.88 -0.93
CA LEU A 256 -8.83 21.40 -2.32
C LEU A 256 -8.28 22.43 -3.31
N LYS A 257 -8.30 23.70 -2.89
CA LYS A 257 -8.00 24.89 -3.66
C LYS A 257 -6.78 25.57 -3.06
N LYS A 258 -5.74 25.78 -3.86
CA LYS A 258 -4.64 26.68 -3.46
C LYS A 258 -5.08 28.14 -3.60
N PRO A 259 -4.43 29.08 -2.89
CA PRO A 259 -4.71 30.51 -3.05
C PRO A 259 -4.64 30.93 -4.53
N GLY A 260 -5.69 31.59 -5.03
CA GLY A 260 -5.79 32.04 -6.41
C GLY A 260 -6.38 31.04 -7.42
N GLU A 261 -6.56 29.76 -7.06
CA GLU A 261 -7.16 28.77 -7.96
C GLU A 261 -8.68 28.89 -8.04
N HIS A 262 -9.26 28.55 -9.20
CA HIS A 262 -10.70 28.30 -9.32
C HIS A 262 -11.09 27.06 -8.51
N TRP A 263 -12.36 27.00 -8.09
CA TRP A 263 -12.88 25.81 -7.41
C TRP A 263 -12.75 24.59 -8.31
N GLN A 264 -13.17 24.70 -9.57
CA GLN A 264 -12.91 23.70 -10.60
C GLN A 264 -11.45 23.78 -10.99
N ASN A 265 -10.67 22.87 -10.44
CA ASN A 265 -9.28 22.65 -10.79
C ASN A 265 -9.00 21.15 -10.81
N ASN A 266 -7.92 20.76 -11.46
CA ASN A 266 -7.55 19.36 -11.63
C ASN A 266 -7.44 18.59 -10.29
N ASN A 267 -7.10 19.27 -9.19
CA ASN A 267 -6.98 18.64 -7.87
C ASN A 267 -8.36 18.37 -7.25
N SER A 268 -9.26 19.34 -7.29
CA SER A 268 -10.63 19.21 -6.80
C SER A 268 -11.44 18.17 -7.58
N ASP A 269 -11.33 18.17 -8.92
CA ASP A 269 -12.01 17.20 -9.78
C ASP A 269 -11.48 15.80 -9.49
N LYS A 270 -10.15 15.65 -9.37
CA LYS A 270 -9.52 14.38 -9.01
C LYS A 270 -10.00 13.85 -7.67
N VAL A 271 -10.03 14.66 -6.61
CA VAL A 271 -10.49 14.21 -5.29
C VAL A 271 -11.97 13.80 -5.29
N MET A 272 -12.81 14.48 -6.08
CA MET A 272 -14.21 14.11 -6.23
C MET A 272 -14.38 12.81 -7.03
N MET A 273 -13.60 12.63 -8.10
CA MET A 273 -13.59 11.40 -8.91
C MET A 273 -13.04 10.21 -8.13
N ASP A 274 -11.92 10.40 -7.44
CA ASP A 274 -11.27 9.37 -6.65
C ASP A 274 -12.02 9.09 -5.34
N ASN A 275 -12.91 10.00 -4.91
CA ASN A 275 -13.63 9.99 -3.64
C ASN A 275 -12.71 9.87 -2.39
N VAL A 276 -11.51 10.42 -2.48
CA VAL A 276 -10.53 10.46 -1.40
C VAL A 276 -9.58 11.62 -1.64
N ARG A 277 -9.16 12.27 -0.56
CA ARG A 277 -8.07 13.23 -0.59
C ARG A 277 -6.84 12.61 0.04
N ILE A 278 -5.68 12.81 -0.58
CA ILE A 278 -4.40 12.35 -0.05
C ILE A 278 -3.51 13.57 0.12
N ASP A 279 -3.23 13.92 1.37
CA ASP A 279 -2.27 14.96 1.73
C ASP A 279 -0.95 14.31 2.14
N GLU A 280 0.17 14.99 1.90
CA GLU A 280 1.52 14.47 2.16
C GLU A 280 2.31 15.38 3.11
N SER A 281 3.16 14.78 3.94
CA SER A 281 4.04 15.48 4.86
C SER A 281 5.35 14.73 5.03
N VAL A 282 6.46 15.45 5.18
CA VAL A 282 7.80 14.86 5.20
C VAL A 282 8.35 14.88 6.62
N HIS A 283 8.80 13.73 7.11
CA HIS A 283 9.29 13.56 8.48
C HIS A 283 10.70 12.96 8.48
N LYS A 284 11.50 13.33 9.49
CA LYS A 284 12.85 12.79 9.68
C LYS A 284 12.84 11.76 10.80
N ILE A 285 13.22 10.53 10.49
CA ILE A 285 13.39 9.42 11.43
C ILE A 285 14.88 9.32 11.77
N SER A 286 15.24 9.59 13.03
CA SER A 286 16.63 9.70 13.47
C SER A 286 17.23 8.39 13.99
N LYS A 287 16.39 7.42 14.32
CA LYS A 287 16.76 6.14 14.93
C LYS A 287 15.82 5.06 14.40
N THR A 288 16.32 3.84 14.28
CA THR A 288 15.46 2.69 13.96
C THR A 288 14.69 2.26 15.20
N GLY A 289 13.57 1.57 15.01
CA GLY A 289 12.79 0.97 16.08
C GLY A 289 11.39 1.55 16.22
N GLU A 290 10.91 1.59 17.46
CA GLU A 290 9.55 2.04 17.77
C GLU A 290 9.42 3.55 17.67
N HIS A 291 8.35 3.98 17.00
CA HIS A 291 7.91 5.37 16.92
C HIS A 291 6.40 5.44 17.14
N THR A 292 5.93 6.61 17.56
CA THR A 292 4.51 6.91 17.62
C THR A 292 4.18 8.02 16.64
N LEU A 293 3.41 7.70 15.60
CA LEU A 293 2.81 8.70 14.72
C LEU A 293 1.55 9.25 15.40
N LYS A 294 1.52 10.56 15.62
CA LYS A 294 0.40 11.26 16.24
C LYS A 294 -0.34 12.09 15.21
N PHE A 295 -1.67 12.05 15.24
CA PHE A 295 -2.56 12.78 14.35
C PHE A 295 -3.58 13.60 15.15
N TRP A 296 -3.62 14.91 14.93
CA TRP A 296 -4.56 15.84 15.56
C TRP A 296 -5.52 16.41 14.52
N VAL A 297 -6.81 16.48 14.86
CA VAL A 297 -7.77 17.28 14.09
C VAL A 297 -7.74 18.71 14.64
N ILE A 298 -7.41 19.68 13.80
CA ILE A 298 -7.41 21.10 14.16
C ILE A 298 -8.77 21.72 13.79
N ASP A 299 -9.18 21.59 12.54
CA ASP A 299 -10.50 22.01 12.09
C ASP A 299 -11.43 20.80 12.01
N LYS A 300 -12.67 20.97 12.48
CA LYS A 300 -13.70 19.92 12.47
C LYS A 300 -14.02 19.42 11.04
N GLY A 301 -14.82 18.37 10.93
CA GLY A 301 -15.27 17.85 9.63
C GLY A 301 -14.24 17.04 8.83
N LEU A 302 -13.01 16.94 9.31
CA LEU A 302 -12.02 16.01 8.77
C LEU A 302 -12.34 14.57 9.20
N ILE A 303 -12.30 13.65 8.24
CA ILE A 303 -12.54 12.22 8.45
C ILE A 303 -11.33 11.47 7.92
N LEU A 304 -10.57 10.86 8.81
CA LEU A 304 -9.37 10.09 8.49
C LEU A 304 -9.75 8.65 8.12
N GLN A 305 -9.28 8.17 6.98
CA GLN A 305 -9.53 6.80 6.49
C GLN A 305 -8.29 5.91 6.64
N LYS A 306 -7.10 6.44 6.33
CA LYS A 306 -5.86 5.65 6.28
C LYS A 306 -4.62 6.55 6.40
N LEU A 307 -3.55 5.97 6.94
CA LEU A 307 -2.21 6.55 6.98
C LEU A 307 -1.24 5.62 6.26
N VAL A 308 -0.38 6.15 5.40
CA VAL A 308 0.71 5.41 4.77
C VAL A 308 2.02 6.14 5.02
N ILE A 309 2.97 5.47 5.66
CA ILE A 309 4.34 5.93 5.84
C ILE A 309 5.15 5.28 4.72
N ASP A 310 5.55 6.07 3.74
CA ASP A 310 6.41 5.67 2.64
C ASP A 310 7.88 5.85 3.04
N CYS A 311 8.59 4.73 3.18
CA CYS A 311 10.03 4.66 3.41
C CYS A 311 10.81 4.48 2.09
N GLY A 312 10.15 4.68 0.94
CA GLY A 312 10.71 4.54 -0.42
C GLY A 312 10.21 3.30 -1.18
N GLY A 313 9.19 2.60 -0.67
CA GLY A 313 8.68 1.36 -1.25
C GLY A 313 7.23 1.40 -1.72
N VAL A 314 6.50 2.51 -1.49
CA VAL A 314 5.11 2.62 -1.96
C VAL A 314 5.05 2.63 -3.48
N LYS A 315 4.14 1.82 -4.03
CA LYS A 315 3.86 1.74 -5.47
C LYS A 315 2.48 2.35 -5.78
N PRO A 316 2.26 2.89 -6.99
CA PRO A 316 0.95 3.39 -7.40
C PRO A 316 -0.14 2.33 -7.25
N SER A 317 -1.23 2.70 -6.59
CA SER A 317 -2.42 1.85 -6.41
C SER A 317 -3.64 2.69 -6.05
N GLU A 318 -4.83 2.24 -6.43
CA GLU A 318 -6.10 2.97 -6.24
C GLU A 318 -6.53 3.18 -4.78
N LEU A 319 -6.13 2.26 -3.90
CA LEU A 319 -6.53 2.22 -2.48
C LEU A 319 -5.33 2.41 -1.53
N GLY A 320 -4.15 2.68 -2.08
CA GLY A 320 -2.88 2.53 -1.36
C GLY A 320 -2.55 1.07 -1.03
N PRO A 321 -1.34 0.80 -0.48
CA PRO A 321 -0.91 -0.55 -0.13
C PRO A 321 -1.79 -1.19 0.95
N PRO A 322 -1.94 -2.53 0.99
CA PRO A 322 -2.70 -3.21 2.05
C PRO A 322 -2.15 -2.89 3.44
N GLU A 323 -2.98 -3.06 4.47
CA GLU A 323 -2.59 -2.81 5.86
C GLU A 323 -1.39 -3.67 6.26
N SER A 324 -0.40 -3.06 6.91
CA SER A 324 0.82 -3.73 7.34
C SER A 324 0.56 -4.67 8.52
N TYR A 325 1.45 -5.64 8.71
CA TYR A 325 1.42 -6.52 9.88
C TYR A 325 1.45 -5.70 11.17
N ASN A 326 0.49 -5.95 12.06
CA ASN A 326 0.42 -5.33 13.37
C ASN A 326 0.83 -6.33 14.45
N SER A 327 2.01 -6.12 15.02
CA SER A 327 2.60 -6.97 16.06
C SER A 327 1.95 -6.83 17.45
N ALA A 328 1.00 -5.91 17.61
CA ALA A 328 0.23 -5.73 18.84
C ALA A 328 -1.10 -6.51 18.84
N ARG A 329 -1.40 -7.27 17.78
CA ARG A 329 -2.66 -8.01 17.61
C ARG A 329 -2.45 -9.49 17.38
#